data_AF-A0A8D2MCJ7-F1
#
_entry.id   AF-A0A8D2MCJ7-F1
#
_cell.length_a   1.000
_cell.length_b   1.000
_cell.length_c   1.000
_cell.angle_alpha   90.00
_cell.angle_beta   90.00
_cell.angle_gamma   90.00
#
_symmetry.space_group_name_H-M   'P 1'
#
loop_
_entity.id
_entity.type
_entity.pdbx_description
1 polymer ?
#
loop_
_entity_poly.entity_id
_entity_poly.type
_entity_poly.pdbx_seq_one_letter_code
_entity_poly.pdbx_strand_id
1 'polypeptide(L)'
;MEITTPPTSKCIMYWKRKVKSEYMRLRQLKRFQANMGAKALFVANFAKVHEKTQILNEDWKKLRVQPVQLMKPVSGHPFLKQCTVESIFPGFPSQTLYMRTLNTVALVPIMYSWSPLQQNFMVCGKCGVSVRSASDCHTVGKWLFIPLVSATSV
;
A
#
# COMPACT_ATOMS: atom_id res chain seq x y z
N MET A 1 -38.62 41.33 25.01
CA MET A 1 -37.57 40.29 25.07
C MET A 1 -37.93 39.24 24.04
N GLU A 2 -37.26 39.24 22.89
CA GLU A 2 -37.49 38.22 21.85
C GLU A 2 -36.92 36.88 22.33
N ILE A 3 -37.79 35.89 22.46
CA ILE A 3 -37.42 34.53 22.82
C ILE A 3 -36.85 33.87 21.57
N THR A 4 -35.52 33.70 21.53
CA THR A 4 -34.81 32.94 20.51
C THR A 4 -35.23 31.47 20.60
N THR A 5 -36.12 31.06 19.69
CA THR A 5 -36.53 29.66 19.57
C THR A 5 -35.35 28.76 19.18
N PRO A 6 -35.24 27.54 19.75
CA PRO A 6 -34.16 26.61 19.41
C PRO A 6 -34.24 26.25 17.92
N PRO A 7 -33.09 26.03 17.23
CA PRO A 7 -33.07 25.77 15.79
C PRO A 7 -33.95 24.55 15.49
N THR A 8 -35.08 24.83 14.84
CA THR A 8 -36.09 23.81 14.56
C THR A 8 -35.44 22.66 13.77
N SER A 9 -35.82 21.42 14.05
CA SER A 9 -35.34 20.21 13.33
C SER A 9 -35.41 20.38 11.79
N LYS A 10 -36.39 21.15 11.31
CA LYS A 10 -36.56 21.53 9.90
C LYS A 10 -35.39 22.37 9.35
N CYS A 11 -34.83 23.30 10.14
CA CYS A 11 -33.64 24.08 9.79
C CYS A 11 -32.39 23.19 9.67
N ILE A 12 -32.17 22.28 10.62
CA ILE A 12 -31.04 21.34 10.59
C ILE A 12 -31.13 20.42 9.36
N MET A 13 -32.33 19.89 9.05
CA MET A 13 -32.56 19.04 7.89
C MET A 13 -32.41 19.79 6.56
N TYR A 14 -32.86 21.05 6.50
CA TYR A 14 -32.66 21.93 5.34
C TYR A 14 -31.17 22.14 5.05
N TRP A 15 -30.37 22.49 6.07
CA TRP A 15 -28.93 22.71 5.90
C TRP A 15 -28.21 21.42 5.49
N LYS A 16 -28.54 20.27 6.07
CA LYS A 16 -27.97 18.97 5.64
C LYS A 16 -28.26 18.70 4.16
N ARG A 17 -29.49 18.97 3.70
CA ARG A 17 -29.88 18.78 2.29
C ARG A 17 -29.14 19.76 1.37
N LYS A 18 -29.04 21.03 1.76
CA LYS A 18 -28.35 22.08 1.01
C LYS A 18 -26.85 21.81 0.89
N VAL A 19 -26.19 21.45 2.00
CA VAL A 19 -24.77 21.07 2.01
C VAL A 19 -24.52 19.85 1.12
N LYS A 20 -25.38 18.82 1.19
CA LYS A 20 -25.25 17.64 0.31
C LYS A 20 -25.39 18.02 -1.17
N SER A 21 -26.35 18.88 -1.51
CA SER A 21 -26.56 19.33 -2.88
C SER A 21 -25.36 20.14 -3.41
N GLU A 22 -24.89 21.14 -2.66
CA GLU A 22 -23.71 21.92 -3.04
C GLU A 22 -22.45 21.06 -3.11
N TYR A 23 -22.25 20.13 -2.17
CA TYR A 23 -21.15 19.16 -2.23
C TYR A 23 -21.20 18.33 -3.51
N MET A 24 -22.36 17.78 -3.88
CA MET A 24 -22.50 16.97 -5.09
C MET A 24 -22.25 17.80 -6.35
N ARG A 25 -22.76 19.04 -6.41
CA ARG A 25 -22.52 19.99 -7.51
C ARG A 25 -21.03 20.29 -7.66
N LEU A 26 -20.35 20.64 -6.57
CA LEU A 26 -18.92 20.94 -6.55
C LEU A 26 -18.07 19.71 -6.90
N ARG A 27 -18.44 18.52 -6.40
CA ARG A 27 -17.76 17.26 -6.72
C ARG A 27 -17.85 16.93 -8.21
N GLN A 28 -19.03 17.06 -8.80
CA GLN A 28 -19.23 16.83 -10.22
C GLN A 28 -18.43 17.85 -11.05
N LEU A 29 -18.53 19.14 -10.72
CA LEU A 29 -17.78 20.20 -11.39
C LEU A 29 -16.26 19.94 -11.36
N LYS A 30 -15.70 19.63 -10.18
CA LYS A 30 -14.27 19.30 -10.04
C LYS A 30 -13.89 18.04 -10.82
N ARG A 31 -14.75 17.01 -10.85
CA ARG A 31 -14.51 15.80 -11.65
C ARG A 31 -14.45 16.12 -13.14
N PHE A 32 -15.36 16.95 -13.64
CA PHE A 32 -15.35 17.37 -15.04
C PHE A 32 -14.08 18.18 -15.35
N GLN A 33 -13.73 19.17 -14.53
CA GLN A 33 -12.50 19.96 -14.71
C GLN A 33 -11.23 19.10 -14.69
N ALA A 34 -11.11 18.15 -13.76
CA ALA A 34 -9.98 17.23 -13.72
C ALA A 34 -9.93 16.31 -14.96
N ASN A 35 -11.07 15.83 -15.42
CA ASN A 35 -11.17 14.97 -16.60
C ASN A 35 -10.82 15.70 -17.90
N MET A 36 -11.11 17.00 -18.01
CA MET A 36 -10.78 17.80 -19.20
C MET A 36 -9.27 17.81 -19.49
N GLY A 37 -8.43 17.81 -18.45
CA GLY A 37 -6.96 17.75 -18.59
C GLY A 37 -6.36 16.35 -18.51
N ALA A 38 -7.12 15.34 -18.07
CA ALA A 38 -6.61 14.01 -17.77
C ALA A 38 -5.97 13.31 -18.98
N LYS A 39 -6.55 13.46 -20.17
CA LYS A 39 -6.00 12.86 -21.41
C LYS A 39 -4.63 13.47 -21.77
N ALA A 40 -4.49 14.79 -21.64
CA ALA A 40 -3.22 15.47 -21.90
C ALA A 40 -2.15 15.05 -20.88
N LEU A 41 -2.52 14.97 -19.60
CA LEU A 41 -1.62 14.47 -18.55
C LEU A 41 -1.21 13.02 -18.79
N PHE A 42 -2.12 12.17 -19.27
CA PHE A 42 -1.81 10.79 -19.61
C PHE A 42 -0.80 10.70 -20.76
N VAL A 43 -1.00 11.46 -21.84
CA VAL A 43 -0.06 11.49 -22.98
C VAL A 43 1.31 12.00 -22.54
N ALA A 44 1.37 13.06 -21.75
CA ALA A 44 2.63 13.58 -21.21
C ALA A 44 3.32 12.56 -20.28
N ASN A 45 2.56 11.83 -19.46
CA ASN A 45 3.09 10.78 -18.62
C ASN A 45 3.59 9.59 -19.44
N PHE A 46 2.86 9.20 -20.49
CA PHE A 46 3.26 8.12 -21.39
C PHE A 46 4.59 8.42 -22.08
N ALA A 47 4.80 9.67 -22.54
CA ALA A 47 6.08 10.10 -23.10
C ALA A 47 7.23 9.94 -22.08
N LYS A 48 7.03 10.36 -20.82
CA LYS A 48 8.02 10.20 -19.75
C LYS A 48 8.33 8.73 -19.43
N VAL A 49 7.30 7.88 -19.41
CA VAL A 49 7.47 6.44 -19.20
C VAL A 49 8.26 5.84 -20.35
N HIS A 50 7.95 6.21 -21.59
CA HIS A 50 8.63 5.73 -22.78
C HIS A 50 10.12 6.09 -22.77
N GLU A 51 10.45 7.36 -22.49
CA GLU A 51 11.83 7.84 -22.37
C GLU A 51 12.61 7.07 -21.29
N LYS A 52 12.05 6.94 -20.07
CA LYS A 52 12.70 6.20 -18.98
C LYS A 52 12.89 4.72 -19.30
N THR A 53 11.90 4.11 -19.95
CA THR A 53 11.98 2.71 -20.37
C THR A 53 13.06 2.52 -21.42
N GLN A 54 13.21 3.47 -22.34
CA GLN A 54 14.27 3.44 -23.34
C GLN A 54 15.66 3.51 -22.69
N ILE A 55 15.87 4.42 -21.74
CA ILE A 55 17.14 4.53 -21.01
C ILE A 55 17.47 3.21 -20.29
N LEU A 56 16.52 2.66 -19.53
CA LEU A 56 16.71 1.39 -18.82
C LEU A 56 16.98 0.22 -19.77
N ASN A 57 16.32 0.21 -20.95
CA ASN A 57 16.52 -0.82 -21.96
C ASN A 57 17.90 -0.72 -22.61
N GLU A 58 18.39 0.50 -22.89
CA GLU A 58 19.76 0.69 -23.40
C GLU A 58 20.81 0.28 -22.37
N ASP A 59 20.59 0.54 -21.09
CA ASP A 59 21.49 0.06 -20.03
C ASP A 59 21.43 -1.46 -19.88
N TRP A 60 20.25 -2.07 -19.99
CA TRP A 60 20.10 -3.53 -19.97
C TRP A 60 20.81 -4.21 -21.14
N LYS A 61 20.74 -3.65 -22.35
CA LYS A 61 21.43 -4.20 -23.55
C LYS A 61 22.95 -4.22 -23.42
N LYS A 62 23.54 -3.32 -22.62
CA LYS A 62 25.00 -3.32 -22.34
C LYS A 62 25.40 -4.50 -21.45
N LEU A 63 24.48 -5.03 -20.66
CA LEU A 63 24.73 -6.15 -19.76
C LEU A 63 24.74 -7.47 -20.54
N ARG A 64 25.80 -8.25 -20.37
CA ARG A 64 25.86 -9.63 -20.88
C ARG A 64 25.50 -10.60 -19.76
N VAL A 65 24.20 -10.72 -19.48
CA VAL A 65 23.69 -11.65 -18.46
C VAL A 65 23.56 -13.04 -19.07
N GLN A 66 24.19 -14.04 -18.47
CA GLN A 66 24.04 -15.42 -18.90
C GLN A 66 22.61 -15.92 -18.57
N PRO A 67 21.88 -16.50 -19.53
CA PRO A 67 20.59 -17.14 -19.24
C PRO A 67 20.77 -18.26 -18.22
N VAL A 68 19.77 -18.43 -17.35
CA VAL A 68 19.78 -19.50 -16.35
C VAL A 68 19.86 -20.84 -17.07
N GLN A 69 20.92 -21.60 -16.78
CA GLN A 69 21.11 -22.91 -17.36
C GLN A 69 20.19 -23.93 -16.67
N LEU A 70 19.63 -24.84 -17.47
CA LEU A 70 18.86 -25.95 -16.93
C LEU A 70 19.75 -26.79 -15.99
N MET A 71 19.23 -27.06 -14.81
CA MET A 71 19.89 -27.96 -13.88
C MET A 71 19.96 -29.36 -14.49
N LYS A 72 21.16 -29.81 -14.84
CA LYS A 72 21.37 -31.18 -15.28
C LYS A 72 21.03 -32.13 -14.12
N PRO A 73 20.26 -33.20 -14.37
CA PRO A 73 20.07 -34.23 -13.36
C PRO A 73 21.45 -34.83 -13.03
N VAL A 74 21.90 -34.66 -11.78
CA VAL A 74 23.11 -35.33 -11.29
C VAL A 74 22.75 -36.80 -11.16
N SER A 75 23.22 -37.63 -12.09
CA SER A 75 23.15 -39.09 -11.95
C SER A 75 24.06 -39.51 -10.79
N GLY A 76 23.50 -40.04 -9.70
CA GLY A 76 24.27 -40.71 -8.65
C GLY A 76 24.19 -40.13 -7.23
N HIS A 77 23.15 -39.38 -6.86
CA HIS A 77 22.89 -39.06 -5.44
C HIS A 77 21.54 -39.61 -4.97
N PRO A 78 21.52 -40.83 -4.38
CA PRO A 78 20.30 -41.50 -3.89
C PRO A 78 19.56 -40.73 -2.79
N PHE A 79 20.20 -39.75 -2.16
CA PHE A 79 19.68 -39.03 -1.00
C PHE A 79 19.05 -37.66 -1.33
N LEU A 80 19.09 -37.23 -2.60
CA LEU A 80 18.47 -35.97 -3.01
C LEU A 80 16.97 -36.16 -3.23
N LYS A 81 16.16 -35.31 -2.57
CA LYS A 81 14.72 -35.29 -2.77
C LYS A 81 14.40 -34.93 -4.22
N GLN A 82 13.48 -35.66 -4.84
CA GLN A 82 12.98 -35.36 -6.19
C GLN A 82 11.72 -34.50 -6.09
N CYS A 83 11.56 -33.55 -7.02
CA CYS A 83 10.32 -32.84 -7.26
C CYS A 83 9.78 -33.20 -8.64
N THR A 84 8.50 -33.54 -8.69
CA THR A 84 7.78 -33.85 -9.92
C THR A 84 6.77 -32.74 -10.19
N VAL A 85 6.80 -32.21 -11.41
CA VAL A 85 5.87 -31.19 -11.91
C VAL A 85 4.98 -31.86 -12.94
N GLU A 86 3.69 -31.93 -12.63
CA GLU A 86 2.66 -32.46 -13.53
C GLU A 86 1.98 -31.31 -14.26
N SER A 87 1.69 -31.49 -15.55
CA SER A 87 0.97 -30.52 -16.35
C SER A 87 -0.49 -30.94 -16.49
N ILE A 88 -1.40 -29.97 -16.38
CA ILE A 88 -2.83 -30.16 -16.61
C ILE A 88 -3.13 -30.23 -18.11
N PHE A 89 -2.19 -29.82 -18.97
CA PHE A 89 -2.37 -29.85 -20.42
C PHE A 89 -2.15 -31.27 -20.98
N PRO A 90 -3.12 -31.83 -21.70
CA PRO A 90 -3.02 -33.18 -22.25
C PRO A 90 -1.88 -33.26 -23.28
N GLY A 91 -0.92 -34.17 -23.04
CA GLY A 91 0.22 -34.41 -23.94
C GLY A 91 1.56 -33.84 -23.46
N PHE A 92 1.60 -33.09 -22.36
CA PHE A 92 2.88 -32.75 -21.72
C PHE A 92 3.30 -33.84 -20.72
N PRO A 93 4.50 -34.43 -20.84
CA PRO A 93 4.98 -35.43 -19.89
C PRO A 93 5.29 -34.79 -18.53
N SER A 94 5.13 -35.56 -17.45
CA SER A 94 5.54 -35.14 -16.11
C SER A 94 7.05 -34.95 -16.05
N GLN A 95 7.49 -33.78 -15.56
CA GLN A 95 8.90 -33.44 -15.45
C GLN A 95 9.39 -33.73 -14.05
N THR A 96 10.49 -34.47 -13.91
CA THR A 96 11.11 -34.76 -12.61
C THR A 96 12.48 -34.10 -12.52
N LEU A 97 12.72 -33.36 -11.45
CA LEU A 97 13.97 -32.64 -11.16
C LEU A 97 14.45 -32.97 -9.74
N TYR A 98 15.75 -32.83 -9.49
CA TYR A 98 16.29 -32.98 -8.13
C TYR A 98 16.25 -31.65 -7.39
N MET A 99 15.77 -31.67 -6.14
CA MET A 99 15.72 -30.51 -5.27
C MET A 99 17.11 -30.21 -4.71
N ARG A 100 17.56 -28.95 -4.81
CA ARG A 100 18.72 -28.45 -4.08
C ARG A 100 18.26 -27.88 -2.74
N THR A 101 18.68 -28.50 -1.64
CA THR A 101 18.44 -27.99 -0.29
C THR A 101 19.25 -26.72 -0.07
N LEU A 102 18.59 -25.63 0.34
CA LEU A 102 19.27 -24.42 0.79
C LEU A 102 19.75 -24.61 2.23
N ASN A 103 20.95 -24.14 2.54
CA ASN A 103 21.53 -24.24 3.88
C ASN A 103 20.70 -23.43 4.88
N THR A 104 20.61 -23.92 6.12
CA THR A 104 19.90 -23.23 7.20
C THR A 104 20.68 -21.98 7.61
N VAL A 105 20.02 -20.83 7.64
CA VAL A 105 20.57 -19.57 8.17
C VAL A 105 19.86 -19.25 9.48
N ALA A 106 20.60 -18.75 10.47
CA ALA A 106 20.04 -18.39 11.77
C ALA A 106 18.98 -17.27 11.63
N LEU A 107 17.84 -17.44 12.29
CA LEU A 107 16.75 -16.48 12.27
C LEU A 107 16.98 -15.38 13.34
N VAL A 108 16.67 -14.13 12.97
CA VAL A 108 16.61 -13.00 13.90
C VAL A 108 15.18 -12.91 14.48
N PRO A 109 15.01 -12.55 15.77
CA PRO A 109 13.68 -12.34 16.34
C PRO A 109 12.87 -11.27 15.60
N ILE A 110 11.54 -11.40 15.62
CA ILE A 110 10.64 -10.41 15.03
C ILE A 110 10.76 -9.10 15.82
N MET A 111 11.08 -8.01 15.12
CA MET A 111 11.11 -6.66 15.67
C MET A 111 10.34 -5.71 14.77
N TYR A 112 9.37 -4.99 15.35
CA TYR A 112 8.71 -3.89 14.66
C TYR A 112 9.63 -2.69 14.58
N SER A 113 9.50 -1.90 13.51
CA SER A 113 10.20 -0.63 13.40
C SER A 113 9.71 0.34 14.48
N TRP A 114 10.66 1.05 15.09
CA TRP A 114 10.39 2.12 16.05
C TRP A 114 11.42 3.23 15.83
N SER A 115 11.00 4.48 15.96
CA SER A 115 11.91 5.62 15.89
C SER A 115 12.66 5.77 17.22
N PRO A 116 13.99 5.96 17.21
CA PRO A 116 14.74 6.20 18.45
C PRO A 116 14.37 7.56 19.05
N LEU A 117 14.28 7.63 20.38
CA LEU A 117 13.89 8.85 21.11
C LEU A 117 14.97 9.22 22.13
N GLN A 118 15.45 10.46 22.10
CA GLN A 118 16.37 11.02 23.10
C GLN A 118 15.63 11.56 24.34
N GLN A 119 14.38 11.99 24.17
CA GLN A 119 13.47 12.42 25.21
C GLN A 119 12.03 12.10 24.81
N ASN A 120 11.11 12.10 25.77
CA ASN A 120 9.72 11.73 25.53
C ASN A 120 9.01 12.70 24.57
N PHE A 121 8.16 12.16 23.68
CA PHE A 121 7.34 12.93 22.75
C PHE A 121 5.85 12.80 23.11
N MET A 122 5.16 13.92 23.28
CA MET A 122 3.72 13.93 23.58
C MET A 122 2.90 13.74 22.31
N VAL A 123 2.02 12.75 22.28
CA VAL A 123 1.12 12.48 21.15
C VAL A 123 -0.32 12.81 21.55
N CYS A 124 -1.02 13.58 20.71
CA CYS A 124 -2.45 13.81 20.88
C CYS A 124 -3.24 12.58 20.43
N GLY A 125 -4.29 12.22 21.18
CA GLY A 125 -5.15 11.08 20.85
C GLY A 125 -5.76 11.22 19.44
N LYS A 126 -5.79 10.12 18.68
CA LYS A 126 -6.52 10.09 17.41
C LYS A 126 -8.02 10.12 17.69
N CYS A 127 -8.64 11.29 17.55
CA CYS A 127 -10.10 11.39 17.56
C CYS A 127 -10.64 10.88 16.21
N GLY A 128 -10.97 9.60 16.14
CA GLY A 128 -11.79 9.05 15.06
C GLY A 128 -13.23 9.55 15.18
N VAL A 129 -13.59 10.55 14.38
CA VAL A 129 -14.97 10.96 14.05
C VAL A 129 -15.84 11.49 15.22
N SER A 130 -16.05 12.82 15.19
CA SER A 130 -17.14 13.57 15.86
C SER A 130 -17.22 13.53 17.39
N VAL A 131 -16.24 14.13 18.08
CA VAL A 131 -16.46 14.67 19.44
C VAL A 131 -17.27 15.97 19.33
N ARG A 132 -18.46 15.98 19.93
CA ARG A 132 -19.45 17.06 19.85
C ARG A 132 -19.32 18.13 20.95
N SER A 133 -18.28 18.06 21.79
CA SER A 133 -17.97 19.10 22.78
C SER A 133 -16.54 18.93 23.28
N ALA A 134 -15.81 20.04 23.44
CA ALA A 134 -14.45 20.07 23.98
C ALA A 134 -14.37 19.70 25.49
N SER A 135 -15.50 19.45 26.16
CA SER A 135 -15.60 19.17 27.60
C SER A 135 -15.27 17.73 28.01
N ASP A 136 -15.26 16.77 27.08
CA ASP A 136 -15.17 15.34 27.43
C ASP A 136 -13.73 14.78 27.41
N CYS A 137 -12.73 15.62 27.11
CA CYS A 137 -11.33 15.20 27.03
C CYS A 137 -10.60 15.37 28.38
N HIS A 138 -11.12 14.76 29.45
CA HIS A 138 -10.37 14.53 30.68
C HIS A 138 -9.78 13.12 30.70
N THR A 139 -8.89 12.82 29.76
CA THR A 139 -8.08 11.60 29.83
C THR A 139 -6.67 11.97 30.25
N VAL A 140 -6.52 11.99 31.57
CA VAL A 140 -5.33 11.73 32.38
C VAL A 140 -4.11 11.30 31.55
N GLY A 141 -3.01 12.03 31.71
CA GLY A 141 -1.73 11.82 31.06
C GLY A 141 -1.19 10.39 31.21
N LYS A 142 -1.65 9.49 30.33
CA LYS A 142 -0.98 8.23 30.05
C LYS A 142 0.13 8.55 29.06
N TRP A 143 1.36 8.51 29.57
CA TRP A 143 2.58 8.41 28.78
C TRP A 143 2.55 7.12 27.96
N LEU A 144 1.80 7.11 26.87
CA LEU A 144 1.81 6.00 25.94
C LEU A 144 3.02 6.22 25.03
N PHE A 145 4.09 5.47 25.26
CA PHE A 145 5.09 5.22 24.23
C PHE A 145 4.35 4.56 23.06
N ILE A 146 3.99 5.34 22.05
CA ILE A 146 3.40 4.82 20.82
C ILE A 146 4.57 4.54 19.88
N PRO A 147 4.98 3.28 19.67
CA PRO A 147 5.87 2.97 18.56
C PRO A 147 5.14 3.31 17.27
N LEU A 148 5.75 4.19 16.48
CA LEU A 148 5.28 4.56 15.14
C LEU A 148 5.52 3.35 14.23
N VAL A 149 4.55 2.44 14.14
CA VAL A 149 4.65 1.25 13.27
C VAL A 149 4.57 1.71 11.81
N SER A 150 5.72 1.76 11.15
CA SER A 150 5.80 1.79 9.69
C SER A 150 6.18 0.38 9.23
N ALA A 151 5.20 -0.33 8.66
CA ALA A 151 5.45 -1.63 8.07
C ALA A 151 6.26 -1.45 6.78
N THR A 152 7.58 -1.55 6.88
CA THR A 152 8.45 -1.72 5.71
C THR A 152 8.70 -3.22 5.58
N SER A 153 7.99 -3.87 4.66
CA SER A 153 8.35 -5.22 4.22
C SER A 153 9.71 -5.17 3.56
N VAL A 154 10.63 -6.02 4.04
CA VAL A 154 11.85 -6.42 3.33
C VAL A 154 11.49 -7.51 2.33
#